data_AF-A0AB33BBE0-F1
#
_entry.id   AF-A0AB33BBE0-F1
#
_cell.length_a   1.000
_cell.length_b   1.000
_cell.length_c   1.000
_cell.angle_alpha   90.00
_cell.angle_beta   90.00
_cell.angle_gamma   90.00
#
_symmetry.space_group_name_H-M   'P 1'
#
loop_
_entity.id
_entity.type
_entity.pdbx_description
1 polymer ?
#
loop_
_entity_poly.entity_id
_entity_poly.type
_entity_poly.pdbx_seq_one_letter_code
_entity_poly.pdbx_strand_id
1 'polypeptide(L)'
;MELEEVGHYVNFMAEGADFDPCSEEPPLERLYQALREDEDIAKKFVSITNSHAAFIQFLEENEDYWQFFDEGCMKWQSCITLMASSEYYSVRIRAVDASKLIAHQLKHDSNPNVRAACVSRSTKIANELMHDEHRFVRAVCALQSESLGLALMHDTDDLVREYCTKWEACAKNYVEDTCEAVRWHSICRHPHLAKYFIYDPSPKIRKLCFHKDTALVELLKDDADSDVRMKILVEHPEMAQYYLNDENECIRNIALEKLKYGK
;
A
#
# COMPACT_ATOMS: atom_id res chain seq x y z
N MET A 1 31.36 19.32 -12.99
CA MET A 1 30.45 19.28 -14.17
C MET A 1 30.05 20.71 -14.44
N GLU A 2 29.95 21.11 -15.70
CA GLU A 2 29.48 22.44 -16.08
C GLU A 2 27.96 22.45 -16.27
N LEU A 3 27.34 23.62 -16.08
CA LEU A 3 25.89 23.79 -16.11
C LEU A 3 25.26 23.40 -17.46
N GLU A 4 25.98 23.64 -18.56
CA GLU A 4 25.56 23.32 -19.92
C GLU A 4 25.57 21.82 -20.20
N GLU A 5 26.38 21.04 -19.48
CA GLU A 5 26.49 19.59 -19.66
C GLU A 5 25.24 18.85 -19.16
N VAL A 6 24.50 19.42 -18.20
CA VAL A 6 23.39 18.73 -17.50
C VAL A 6 22.34 18.15 -18.45
N GLY A 7 21.95 18.91 -19.48
CA GLY A 7 20.96 18.44 -20.46
C GLY A 7 21.47 17.28 -21.31
N HIS A 8 22.75 17.27 -21.63
CA HIS A 8 23.36 16.15 -22.35
C HIS A 8 23.30 14.87 -21.53
N TYR A 9 23.59 14.95 -20.23
CA TYR A 9 23.51 13.79 -19.32
C TYR A 9 22.07 13.28 -19.16
N VAL A 10 21.08 14.17 -19.02
CA VAL A 10 19.66 13.77 -18.94
C VAL A 10 19.22 13.03 -20.21
N ASN A 11 19.55 13.58 -21.39
CA ASN A 11 19.20 12.95 -22.66
C ASN A 11 19.92 11.60 -22.84
N PHE A 12 21.21 11.55 -22.52
CA PHE A 12 22.01 10.34 -22.63
C PHE A 12 21.42 9.18 -21.81
N MET A 13 21.02 9.45 -20.56
CA MET A 13 20.37 8.45 -19.71
C MET A 13 19.01 8.01 -20.27
N ALA A 14 18.21 8.97 -20.76
CA ALA A 14 16.91 8.68 -21.35
C ALA A 14 16.99 7.82 -22.62
N GLU A 15 18.10 7.90 -23.36
CA GLU A 15 18.34 7.12 -24.57
C GLU A 15 18.90 5.71 -24.30
N GLY A 16 19.25 5.39 -23.05
CA GLY A 16 19.78 4.08 -22.67
C GLY A 16 21.14 3.77 -23.32
N ALA A 17 21.93 4.79 -23.64
CA ALA A 17 23.22 4.62 -24.27
C ALA A 17 24.24 4.01 -23.27
N ASP A 18 24.97 2.98 -23.72
CA ASP A 18 26.05 2.37 -22.95
C ASP A 18 27.21 3.36 -22.77
N PHE A 19 27.70 3.49 -21.53
CA PHE A 19 28.86 4.32 -21.23
C PHE A 19 30.14 3.75 -21.82
N ASP A 20 31.03 4.63 -22.29
CA ASP A 20 32.40 4.26 -22.63
C ASP A 20 33.13 3.79 -21.34
N PRO A 21 33.51 2.51 -21.24
CA PRO A 21 34.18 1.97 -20.05
C PRO A 21 35.56 2.59 -19.80
N CYS A 22 36.07 3.42 -20.70
CA CYS A 22 37.35 4.12 -20.56
C CYS A 22 37.26 5.53 -19.91
N SER A 23 36.08 5.99 -19.48
CA SER A 23 35.98 7.25 -18.71
C SER A 23 36.52 7.09 -17.28
N GLU A 24 37.37 8.01 -16.82
CA GLU A 24 37.99 7.96 -15.47
C GLU A 24 36.97 8.00 -14.32
N GLU A 25 35.78 8.55 -14.54
CA GLU A 25 34.64 8.53 -13.61
C GLU A 25 33.35 8.16 -14.36
N PRO A 26 32.55 7.19 -13.89
CA PRO A 26 31.27 6.85 -14.51
C PRO A 26 30.41 8.11 -14.60
N PRO A 27 29.86 8.48 -15.77
CA PRO A 27 29.19 9.78 -15.90
C PRO A 27 27.96 9.92 -14.99
N LEU A 28 27.31 8.81 -14.61
CA LEU A 28 26.26 8.81 -13.58
C LEU A 28 26.75 9.29 -12.21
N GLU A 29 27.93 8.84 -11.80
CA GLU A 29 28.56 9.25 -10.55
C GLU A 29 28.96 10.72 -10.60
N ARG A 30 29.52 11.16 -11.74
CA ARG A 30 29.85 12.58 -11.97
C ARG A 30 28.61 13.47 -11.91
N LEU A 31 27.48 13.05 -12.47
CA LEU A 31 26.20 13.78 -12.35
C LEU A 31 25.71 13.79 -10.91
N TYR A 32 25.67 12.63 -10.26
CA TYR A 32 25.19 12.48 -8.90
C TYR A 32 25.97 13.38 -7.92
N GLN A 33 27.30 13.38 -7.97
CA GLN A 33 28.14 14.27 -7.17
C GLN A 33 27.87 15.74 -7.48
N ALA A 34 27.77 16.10 -8.77
CA ALA A 34 27.51 17.49 -9.16
C ALA A 34 26.16 18.00 -8.64
N LEU A 35 25.09 17.20 -8.69
CA LEU A 35 23.79 17.56 -8.11
C LEU A 35 23.88 17.79 -6.59
N ARG A 36 24.73 17.01 -5.92
CA ARG A 36 24.95 17.14 -4.48
C ARG A 36 25.79 18.34 -4.10
N GLU A 37 26.70 18.80 -4.94
CA GLU A 37 27.66 19.84 -4.58
C GLU A 37 27.24 21.23 -5.05
N ASP A 38 26.48 21.33 -6.14
CA ASP A 38 26.13 22.58 -6.79
C ASP A 38 24.60 22.73 -6.98
N GLU A 39 24.04 23.74 -6.31
CA GLU A 39 22.60 24.04 -6.36
C GLU A 39 22.12 24.50 -7.75
N ASP A 40 22.95 25.22 -8.52
CA ASP A 40 22.56 25.67 -9.85
C ASP A 40 22.53 24.52 -10.85
N ILE A 41 23.47 23.58 -10.74
CA ILE A 41 23.44 22.31 -11.49
C ILE A 41 22.17 21.52 -11.13
N ALA A 42 21.87 21.37 -9.83
CA ALA A 42 20.66 20.68 -9.39
C ALA A 42 19.38 21.36 -9.89
N LYS A 43 19.29 22.69 -9.82
CA LYS A 43 18.15 23.45 -10.36
C LYS A 43 18.00 23.25 -11.86
N LYS A 44 19.12 23.26 -12.61
CA LYS A 44 19.10 23.02 -14.05
C LYS A 44 18.59 21.62 -14.36
N PHE A 45 19.07 20.61 -13.63
CA PHE A 45 18.61 19.24 -13.75
C PHE A 45 17.10 19.12 -13.50
N VAL A 46 16.60 19.65 -12.39
CA VAL A 46 15.14 19.65 -12.09
C VAL A 46 14.36 20.38 -13.17
N SER A 47 14.85 21.53 -13.63
CA SER A 47 14.15 22.33 -14.64
C SER A 47 13.97 21.58 -15.97
N ILE A 48 14.99 20.80 -16.38
CA ILE A 48 14.91 19.95 -17.57
C ILE A 48 13.94 18.80 -17.32
N THR A 49 14.17 18.05 -16.25
CA THR A 49 13.47 16.79 -15.96
C THR A 49 11.99 16.97 -15.64
N ASN A 50 11.57 18.15 -15.16
CA ASN A 50 10.17 18.50 -14.92
C ASN A 50 9.24 18.35 -16.14
N SER A 51 9.78 18.31 -17.36
CA SER A 51 9.03 18.14 -18.62
C SER A 51 9.58 17.01 -19.50
N HIS A 52 10.61 16.28 -19.04
CA HIS A 52 11.35 15.32 -19.89
C HIS A 52 10.81 13.89 -19.80
N ALA A 53 9.81 13.56 -20.62
CA ALA A 53 9.06 12.30 -20.57
C ALA A 53 9.94 11.03 -20.59
N ALA A 54 10.87 10.93 -21.55
CA ALA A 54 11.71 9.75 -21.71
C ALA A 54 12.64 9.52 -20.50
N PHE A 55 13.02 10.58 -19.80
CA PHE A 55 13.88 10.46 -18.62
C PHE A 55 13.06 10.01 -17.41
N ILE A 56 11.85 10.54 -17.24
CA ILE A 56 10.95 10.09 -16.17
C ILE A 56 10.59 8.61 -16.36
N GLN A 57 10.30 8.18 -17.60
CA GLN A 57 10.08 6.76 -17.89
C GLN A 57 11.30 5.92 -17.52
N PHE A 58 12.51 6.36 -17.89
CA PHE A 58 13.76 5.68 -17.49
C PHE A 58 13.86 5.53 -15.96
N LEU A 59 13.53 6.57 -15.19
CA LEU A 59 13.55 6.49 -13.72
C LEU A 59 12.47 5.55 -13.15
N GLU A 60 11.28 5.51 -13.77
CA GLU A 60 10.21 4.60 -13.36
C GLU A 60 10.58 3.12 -13.62
N GLU A 61 11.39 2.85 -14.64
CA GLU A 61 11.89 1.51 -14.96
C GLU A 61 13.14 1.14 -14.14
N ASN A 62 13.83 2.12 -13.54
CA ASN A 62 15.10 1.93 -12.85
C ASN A 62 15.12 2.69 -11.51
N GLU A 63 14.56 2.08 -10.46
CA GLU A 63 14.28 2.75 -9.19
C GLU A 63 15.51 3.39 -8.51
N ASP A 64 16.69 2.78 -8.64
CA ASP A 64 17.93 3.26 -8.02
C ASP A 64 18.32 4.68 -8.47
N TYR A 65 17.94 5.09 -9.69
CA TYR A 65 18.30 6.42 -10.20
C TYR A 65 17.44 7.56 -9.64
N TRP A 66 16.39 7.25 -8.88
CA TRP A 66 15.67 8.30 -8.15
C TRP A 66 16.53 8.99 -7.09
N GLN A 67 17.68 8.41 -6.70
CA GLN A 67 18.67 9.05 -5.83
C GLN A 67 19.15 10.42 -6.35
N PHE A 68 19.11 10.66 -7.67
CA PHE A 68 19.39 12.00 -8.22
C PHE A 68 18.44 13.06 -7.67
N PHE A 69 17.17 12.71 -7.48
CA PHE A 69 16.19 13.58 -6.82
C PHE A 69 16.33 13.50 -5.30
N ASP A 70 16.29 12.29 -4.74
CA ASP A 70 16.13 12.07 -3.31
C ASP A 70 17.32 12.56 -2.48
N GLU A 71 18.54 12.44 -3.03
CA GLU A 71 19.78 12.82 -2.34
C GLU A 71 20.49 14.00 -3.02
N GLY A 72 20.38 14.10 -4.34
CA GLY A 72 20.97 15.20 -5.12
C GLY A 72 20.15 16.49 -5.05
N CYS A 73 18.88 16.44 -5.45
CA CYS A 73 18.06 17.65 -5.61
C CYS A 73 17.34 18.08 -4.33
N MET A 74 16.77 17.13 -3.57
CA MET A 74 15.91 17.41 -2.43
C MET A 74 16.63 18.05 -1.23
N LYS A 75 17.96 18.10 -1.23
CA LYS A 75 18.72 18.91 -0.25
C LYS A 75 18.56 20.42 -0.46
N TRP A 76 18.18 20.85 -1.66
CA TRP A 76 18.08 22.26 -2.03
C TRP A 76 16.61 22.71 -2.05
N GLN A 77 16.28 23.74 -1.25
CA GLN A 77 14.90 24.24 -1.17
C GLN A 77 14.38 24.82 -2.50
N SER A 78 15.28 25.37 -3.32
CA SER A 78 14.96 25.85 -4.68
C SER A 78 14.55 24.70 -5.60
N CYS A 79 15.27 23.57 -5.54
CA CYS A 79 14.96 22.36 -6.31
C CYS A 79 13.61 21.77 -5.88
N ILE A 80 13.36 21.64 -4.58
CA ILE A 80 12.06 21.19 -4.06
C ILE A 80 10.91 22.05 -4.64
N THR A 81 11.10 23.38 -4.69
CA THR A 81 10.11 24.32 -5.22
C THR A 81 9.88 24.11 -6.72
N LEU A 82 10.94 23.88 -7.49
CA LEU A 82 10.85 23.56 -8.91
C LEU A 82 10.16 22.20 -9.13
N MET A 83 10.52 21.18 -8.37
CA MET A 83 9.93 19.84 -8.44
C MET A 83 8.41 19.87 -8.19
N ALA A 84 7.94 20.74 -7.29
CA ALA A 84 6.51 20.91 -7.02
C ALA A 84 5.69 21.37 -8.24
N SER A 85 6.35 21.93 -9.25
CA SER A 85 5.72 22.38 -10.51
C SER A 85 5.93 21.40 -11.67
N SER A 86 6.48 20.21 -11.41
CA SER A 86 6.72 19.19 -12.44
C SER A 86 5.41 18.75 -13.10
N GLU A 87 5.45 18.46 -14.41
CA GLU A 87 4.32 17.85 -15.12
C GLU A 87 4.05 16.42 -14.61
N TYR A 88 5.06 15.77 -14.05
CA TYR A 88 5.01 14.37 -13.59
C TYR A 88 4.70 14.30 -12.11
N TYR A 89 3.62 13.59 -11.77
CA TYR A 89 3.16 13.47 -10.39
C TYR A 89 4.18 12.76 -9.49
N SER A 90 4.98 11.85 -10.03
CA SER A 90 6.04 11.12 -9.30
C SER A 90 7.13 12.05 -8.77
N VAL A 91 7.47 13.11 -9.52
CA VAL A 91 8.39 14.17 -9.07
C VAL A 91 7.71 15.08 -8.04
N ARG A 92 6.43 15.42 -8.25
CA ARG A 92 5.66 16.24 -7.29
C ARG A 92 5.48 15.54 -5.94
N ILE A 93 5.26 14.23 -5.92
CA ILE A 93 5.22 13.42 -4.68
C ILE A 93 6.53 13.56 -3.91
N ARG A 94 7.69 13.45 -4.58
CA ARG A 94 8.99 13.66 -3.92
C ARG A 94 9.15 15.07 -3.35
N ALA A 95 8.64 16.08 -4.03
CA ALA A 95 8.62 17.44 -3.50
C ALA A 95 7.76 17.57 -2.23
N VAL A 96 6.58 16.92 -2.21
CA VAL A 96 5.73 16.79 -1.02
C VAL A 96 6.47 16.08 0.10
N ASP A 97 7.22 15.02 -0.25
CA ASP A 97 7.95 14.22 0.71
C ASP A 97 9.11 14.97 1.37
N ALA A 98 9.77 15.82 0.61
CA ALA A 98 10.85 16.69 1.09
C ALA A 98 10.34 17.83 2.00
N SER A 99 9.10 18.30 1.82
CA SER A 99 8.67 19.56 2.45
C SER A 99 7.19 19.62 2.80
N LYS A 100 6.93 19.82 4.10
CA LYS A 100 5.59 20.11 4.64
C LYS A 100 4.98 21.38 4.03
N LEU A 101 5.81 22.37 3.66
CA LEU A 101 5.32 23.58 3.01
C LEU A 101 4.78 23.26 1.61
N ILE A 102 5.51 22.45 0.83
CA ILE A 102 5.04 21.98 -0.48
C ILE A 102 3.78 21.13 -0.34
N ALA A 103 3.70 20.25 0.66
CA ALA A 103 2.49 19.48 0.93
C ALA A 103 1.25 20.39 1.10
N HIS A 104 1.40 21.53 1.79
CA HIS A 104 0.33 22.51 1.93
C HIS A 104 -0.04 23.21 0.62
N GLN A 105 0.91 23.41 -0.30
CA GLN A 105 0.66 23.98 -1.63
C GLN A 105 -0.03 22.97 -2.56
N LEU A 106 0.35 21.70 -2.49
CA LEU A 106 -0.11 20.64 -3.40
C LEU A 106 -1.29 19.80 -2.86
N LYS A 107 -1.90 20.18 -1.72
CA LYS A 107 -3.08 19.46 -1.19
C LYS A 107 -4.30 19.49 -2.14
N HIS A 108 -4.33 20.40 -3.12
CA HIS A 108 -5.36 20.48 -4.15
C HIS A 108 -4.83 20.08 -5.54
N ASP A 109 -3.74 19.32 -5.60
CA ASP A 109 -3.19 18.82 -6.86
C ASP A 109 -4.24 18.04 -7.66
N SER A 110 -4.24 18.19 -8.98
CA SER A 110 -5.14 17.44 -9.87
C SER A 110 -5.00 15.91 -9.73
N ASN A 111 -3.80 15.41 -9.39
CA ASN A 111 -3.53 14.00 -9.26
C ASN A 111 -3.79 13.51 -7.83
N PRO A 112 -4.65 12.48 -7.63
CA PRO A 112 -4.99 11.98 -6.31
C PRO A 112 -3.81 11.36 -5.56
N ASN A 113 -2.78 10.85 -6.25
CA ASN A 113 -1.59 10.30 -5.59
C ASN A 113 -0.76 11.40 -4.92
N VAL A 114 -0.69 12.59 -5.52
CA VAL A 114 -0.04 13.76 -4.90
C VAL A 114 -0.83 14.21 -3.68
N ARG A 115 -2.16 14.33 -3.80
CA ARG A 115 -3.03 14.69 -2.66
C ARG A 115 -2.91 13.68 -1.52
N ALA A 116 -2.88 12.37 -1.84
CA ALA A 116 -2.64 11.31 -0.87
C ALA A 116 -1.27 11.44 -0.19
N ALA A 117 -0.20 11.74 -0.92
CA ALA A 117 1.11 12.01 -0.32
C ALA A 117 1.06 13.18 0.67
N CYS A 118 0.31 14.25 0.36
CA CYS A 118 0.14 15.40 1.24
C CYS A 118 -0.49 15.05 2.60
N VAL A 119 -1.39 14.07 2.66
CA VAL A 119 -2.05 13.60 3.90
C VAL A 119 -1.02 13.15 4.94
N SER A 120 0.01 12.42 4.52
CA SER A 120 1.06 11.91 5.41
C SER A 120 1.87 13.02 6.12
N ARG A 121 1.91 14.22 5.54
CA ARG A 121 2.79 15.32 5.97
C ARG A 121 2.16 16.22 7.03
N SER A 122 0.84 16.19 7.19
CA SER A 122 0.14 17.10 8.09
C SER A 122 -1.22 16.58 8.50
N THR A 123 -1.48 16.51 9.81
CA THR A 123 -2.82 16.23 10.36
C THR A 123 -3.86 17.25 9.92
N LYS A 124 -3.45 18.51 9.74
CA LYS A 124 -4.33 19.55 9.18
C LYS A 124 -4.75 19.23 7.74
N ILE A 125 -3.83 18.78 6.90
CA ILE A 125 -4.14 18.40 5.51
C ILE A 125 -5.09 17.21 5.50
N ALA A 126 -4.82 16.19 6.31
CA ALA A 126 -5.68 15.02 6.40
C ALA A 126 -7.11 15.35 6.81
N ASN A 127 -7.29 16.23 7.81
CA ASN A 127 -8.61 16.71 8.21
C ASN A 127 -9.35 17.47 7.09
N GLU A 128 -8.62 18.17 6.22
CA GLU A 128 -9.22 18.87 5.08
C GLU A 128 -9.57 17.90 3.93
N LEU A 129 -8.73 16.86 3.72
CA LEU A 129 -8.87 15.90 2.63
C LEU A 129 -9.70 14.66 2.98
N MET A 130 -10.22 14.52 4.20
CA MET A 130 -11.10 13.41 4.56
C MET A 130 -12.41 13.39 3.74
N HIS A 131 -12.77 14.50 3.10
CA HIS A 131 -13.92 14.60 2.19
C HIS A 131 -13.51 14.71 0.71
N ASP A 132 -12.27 14.33 0.37
CA ASP A 132 -11.79 14.34 -1.02
C ASP A 132 -12.69 13.49 -1.93
N GLU A 133 -12.91 13.94 -3.16
CA GLU A 133 -13.73 13.22 -4.13
C GLU A 133 -13.18 11.81 -4.42
N HIS A 134 -11.85 11.66 -4.36
CA HIS A 134 -11.18 10.43 -4.75
C HIS A 134 -11.06 9.47 -3.56
N ARG A 135 -11.67 8.28 -3.69
CA ARG A 135 -11.68 7.22 -2.67
C ARG A 135 -10.32 6.92 -2.06
N PHE A 136 -9.26 6.89 -2.89
CA PHE A 136 -7.89 6.60 -2.42
C PHE A 136 -7.36 7.66 -1.45
N VAL A 137 -7.66 8.95 -1.68
CA VAL A 137 -7.22 10.02 -0.79
C VAL A 137 -7.91 9.88 0.57
N ARG A 138 -9.22 9.63 0.58
CA ARG A 138 -9.98 9.38 1.81
C ARG A 138 -9.48 8.12 2.54
N ALA A 139 -9.15 7.06 1.81
CA ALA A 139 -8.57 5.85 2.39
C ALA A 139 -7.23 6.14 3.08
N VAL A 140 -6.35 6.93 2.46
CA VAL A 140 -5.08 7.36 3.07
C VAL A 140 -5.31 8.26 4.29
N CYS A 141 -6.33 9.14 4.27
CA CYS A 141 -6.74 9.89 5.47
C CYS A 141 -7.13 8.96 6.63
N ALA A 142 -7.90 7.91 6.37
CA ALA A 142 -8.31 6.94 7.39
C ALA A 142 -7.12 6.23 8.08
N LEU A 143 -5.98 6.07 7.39
CA LEU A 143 -4.78 5.44 7.96
C LEU A 143 -3.95 6.36 8.85
N GLN A 144 -4.15 7.68 8.77
CA GLN A 144 -3.28 8.64 9.44
C GLN A 144 -3.46 8.60 10.96
N SER A 145 -4.70 8.49 11.44
CA SER A 145 -5.01 8.39 12.86
C SER A 145 -6.31 7.62 13.10
N GLU A 146 -6.46 7.06 14.30
CA GLU A 146 -7.70 6.40 14.72
C GLU A 146 -8.90 7.35 14.66
N SER A 147 -8.72 8.64 14.99
CA SER A 147 -9.79 9.63 14.91
C SER A 147 -10.32 9.82 13.49
N LEU A 148 -9.44 9.82 12.49
CA LEU A 148 -9.84 9.91 11.08
C LEU A 148 -10.45 8.60 10.59
N GLY A 149 -9.90 7.45 11.02
CA GLY A 149 -10.50 6.16 10.77
C GLY A 149 -11.94 6.07 11.26
N LEU A 150 -12.20 6.51 12.49
CA LEU A 150 -13.54 6.57 13.08
C LEU A 150 -14.46 7.53 12.32
N ALA A 151 -13.95 8.69 11.89
CA ALA A 151 -14.75 9.64 11.11
C ALA A 151 -15.13 9.12 9.72
N LEU A 152 -14.33 8.20 9.16
CA LEU A 152 -14.53 7.61 7.83
C LEU A 152 -15.09 6.18 7.87
N MET A 153 -15.43 5.65 9.04
CA MET A 153 -15.84 4.25 9.17
C MET A 153 -17.15 3.89 8.44
N HIS A 154 -17.93 4.91 8.08
CA HIS A 154 -19.17 4.75 7.32
C HIS A 154 -19.06 5.31 5.90
N ASP A 155 -17.84 5.46 5.37
CA ASP A 155 -17.62 5.88 3.99
C ASP A 155 -18.37 4.94 3.04
N THR A 156 -18.91 5.48 1.95
CA THR A 156 -19.64 4.71 0.95
C THR A 156 -18.75 3.72 0.22
N ASP A 157 -17.46 4.02 0.11
CA ASP A 157 -16.48 3.19 -0.60
C ASP A 157 -15.85 2.14 0.32
N ASP A 158 -15.81 0.90 -0.15
CA ASP A 158 -15.30 -0.24 0.61
C ASP A 158 -13.79 -0.18 0.84
N LEU A 159 -13.00 0.43 -0.07
CA LEU A 159 -11.56 0.61 0.13
C LEU A 159 -11.27 1.53 1.32
N VAL A 160 -12.09 2.56 1.51
CA VAL A 160 -11.94 3.47 2.66
C VAL A 160 -12.25 2.72 3.94
N ARG A 161 -13.36 1.98 3.99
CA ARG A 161 -13.72 1.16 5.16
C ARG A 161 -12.70 0.05 5.44
N GLU A 162 -12.13 -0.55 4.40
CA GLU A 162 -11.03 -1.51 4.50
C GLU A 162 -9.81 -0.86 5.17
N TYR A 163 -9.45 0.36 4.79
CA TYR A 163 -8.32 1.08 5.38
C TYR A 163 -8.62 1.44 6.85
N CYS A 164 -9.86 1.81 7.19
CA CYS A 164 -10.30 2.01 8.57
C CYS A 164 -10.09 0.76 9.44
N THR A 165 -10.12 -0.47 8.89
CA THR A 165 -9.88 -1.71 9.68
C THR A 165 -8.49 -1.79 10.30
N LYS A 166 -7.56 -0.86 9.97
CA LYS A 166 -6.28 -0.70 10.69
C LYS A 166 -6.50 -0.45 12.17
N TRP A 167 -7.61 0.21 12.52
CA TRP A 167 -7.94 0.57 13.88
C TRP A 167 -8.98 -0.39 14.43
N GLU A 168 -8.68 -1.02 15.56
CA GLU A 168 -9.58 -1.98 16.18
C GLU A 168 -10.95 -1.36 16.50
N ALA A 169 -10.95 -0.08 16.91
CA ALA A 169 -12.18 0.67 17.19
C ALA A 169 -13.10 0.78 15.98
N CYS A 170 -12.57 0.75 14.75
CA CYS A 170 -13.36 0.66 13.52
C CYS A 170 -13.72 -0.80 13.22
N ALA A 171 -12.71 -1.69 13.20
CA ALA A 171 -12.84 -3.09 12.77
C ALA A 171 -13.97 -3.85 13.50
N LYS A 172 -14.14 -3.62 14.80
CA LYS A 172 -15.20 -4.27 15.61
C LYS A 172 -16.63 -3.95 15.17
N ASN A 173 -16.83 -2.89 14.38
CA ASN A 173 -18.15 -2.48 13.87
C ASN A 173 -18.46 -3.06 12.48
N TYR A 174 -17.52 -3.76 11.85
CA TYR A 174 -17.68 -4.29 10.50
C TYR A 174 -18.16 -5.74 10.44
N VAL A 175 -18.71 -6.28 11.54
CA VAL A 175 -19.28 -7.65 11.55
C VAL A 175 -20.37 -7.80 10.48
N GLU A 176 -21.13 -6.75 10.24
CA GLU A 176 -22.22 -6.70 9.27
C GLU A 176 -21.90 -5.85 8.02
N ASP A 177 -20.62 -5.51 7.79
CA ASP A 177 -20.25 -4.74 6.59
C ASP A 177 -20.66 -5.51 5.34
N THR A 178 -21.22 -4.84 4.35
CA THR A 178 -21.68 -5.48 3.11
C THR A 178 -20.53 -6.08 2.30
N CYS A 179 -19.31 -5.55 2.42
CA CYS A 179 -18.15 -6.00 1.67
C CYS A 179 -17.37 -7.09 2.44
N GLU A 180 -17.25 -8.29 1.84
CA GLU A 180 -16.48 -9.41 2.40
C GLU A 180 -15.02 -9.04 2.69
N ALA A 181 -14.38 -8.21 1.84
CA ALA A 181 -13.00 -7.79 2.04
C ALA A 181 -12.83 -6.93 3.31
N VAL A 182 -13.80 -6.08 3.66
CA VAL A 182 -13.76 -5.29 4.90
C VAL A 182 -13.84 -6.22 6.12
N ARG A 183 -14.77 -7.18 6.10
CA ARG A 183 -14.92 -8.18 7.17
C ARG A 183 -13.68 -9.06 7.31
N TRP A 184 -13.10 -9.49 6.19
CA TRP A 184 -11.86 -10.25 6.13
C TRP A 184 -10.69 -9.48 6.76
N HIS A 185 -10.52 -8.21 6.40
CA HIS A 185 -9.45 -7.38 6.94
C HIS A 185 -9.61 -7.07 8.43
N SER A 186 -10.84 -6.91 8.93
CA SER A 186 -11.10 -6.78 10.37
C SER A 186 -10.52 -7.97 11.15
N ILE A 187 -10.77 -9.20 10.68
CA ILE A 187 -10.26 -10.42 11.33
C ILE A 187 -8.74 -10.55 11.14
N CYS A 188 -8.23 -10.30 9.93
CA CYS A 188 -6.80 -10.43 9.65
C CYS A 188 -5.94 -9.47 10.48
N ARG A 189 -6.40 -8.23 10.68
CA ARG A 189 -5.68 -7.21 11.46
C ARG A 189 -5.92 -7.33 12.96
N HIS A 190 -7.08 -7.85 13.36
CA HIS A 190 -7.45 -8.04 14.77
C HIS A 190 -8.00 -9.46 15.01
N PRO A 191 -7.13 -10.49 15.07
CA PRO A 191 -7.55 -11.89 15.16
C PRO A 191 -8.51 -12.23 16.29
N HIS A 192 -8.42 -11.54 17.45
CA HIS A 192 -9.33 -11.74 18.58
C HIS A 192 -10.79 -11.34 18.30
N LEU A 193 -11.03 -10.61 17.20
CA LEU A 193 -12.37 -10.29 16.74
C LEU A 193 -13.02 -11.47 15.98
N ALA A 194 -12.28 -12.50 15.58
CA ALA A 194 -12.78 -13.64 14.81
C ALA A 194 -14.06 -14.27 15.40
N LYS A 195 -14.16 -14.35 16.73
CA LYS A 195 -15.33 -14.87 17.45
C LYS A 195 -16.64 -14.14 17.13
N TYR A 196 -16.59 -12.89 16.68
CA TYR A 196 -17.77 -12.11 16.30
C TYR A 196 -18.25 -12.42 14.88
N PHE A 197 -17.44 -13.08 14.07
CA PHE A 197 -17.72 -13.38 12.65
C PHE A 197 -18.05 -14.86 12.39
N ILE A 198 -18.22 -15.68 13.44
CA ILE A 198 -18.50 -17.12 13.28
C ILE A 198 -19.84 -17.42 12.58
N TYR A 199 -20.76 -16.46 12.54
CA TYR A 199 -22.04 -16.58 11.82
C TYR A 199 -22.05 -15.77 10.52
N ASP A 200 -20.89 -15.35 10.02
CA ASP A 200 -20.80 -14.59 8.77
C ASP A 200 -21.45 -15.37 7.62
N PRO A 201 -22.23 -14.71 6.74
CA PRO A 201 -22.84 -15.39 5.60
C PRO A 201 -21.81 -16.03 4.67
N SER A 202 -20.58 -15.51 4.62
CA SER A 202 -19.50 -16.05 3.79
C SER A 202 -18.80 -17.24 4.46
N PRO A 203 -18.79 -18.43 3.82
CA PRO A 203 -17.98 -19.56 4.26
C PRO A 203 -16.48 -19.24 4.34
N LYS A 204 -16.00 -18.30 3.53
CA LYS A 204 -14.58 -17.87 3.56
C LYS A 204 -14.24 -17.15 4.86
N ILE A 205 -15.14 -16.30 5.34
CA ILE A 205 -14.97 -15.61 6.62
C ILE A 205 -15.05 -16.61 7.78
N ARG A 206 -16.03 -17.51 7.78
CA ARG A 206 -16.13 -18.55 8.82
C ARG A 206 -14.89 -19.46 8.85
N LYS A 207 -14.33 -19.81 7.69
CA LYS A 207 -13.02 -20.50 7.58
C LYS A 207 -11.89 -19.68 8.18
N LEU A 208 -11.84 -18.39 7.88
CA LEU A 208 -10.83 -17.49 8.45
C LEU A 208 -10.95 -17.42 9.98
N CYS A 209 -12.16 -17.47 10.55
CA CYS A 209 -12.36 -17.41 12.00
C CYS A 209 -11.60 -18.50 12.74
N PHE A 210 -11.82 -19.78 12.42
CA PHE A 210 -11.12 -20.86 13.11
C PHE A 210 -9.63 -20.96 12.72
N HIS A 211 -9.26 -20.49 11.54
CA HIS A 211 -7.86 -20.37 11.14
C HIS A 211 -7.11 -19.35 12.01
N LYS A 212 -7.78 -18.29 12.47
CA LYS A 212 -7.20 -17.28 13.38
C LYS A 212 -7.30 -17.64 14.85
N ASP A 213 -8.35 -18.35 15.25
CA ASP A 213 -8.55 -18.80 16.62
C ASP A 213 -9.10 -20.24 16.61
N THR A 214 -8.21 -21.20 16.87
CA THR A 214 -8.52 -22.63 16.81
C THR A 214 -9.55 -23.05 17.87
N ALA A 215 -9.76 -22.26 18.93
CA ALA A 215 -10.83 -22.52 19.89
C ALA A 215 -12.23 -22.41 19.25
N LEU A 216 -12.35 -21.73 18.10
CA LEU A 216 -13.61 -21.60 17.36
C LEU A 216 -13.97 -22.84 16.53
N VAL A 217 -13.06 -23.81 16.39
CA VAL A 217 -13.35 -25.09 15.72
C VAL A 217 -14.55 -25.78 16.35
N GLU A 218 -14.62 -25.82 17.68
CA GLU A 218 -15.74 -26.44 18.40
C GLU A 218 -17.09 -25.77 18.13
N LEU A 219 -17.09 -24.48 17.77
CA LEU A 219 -18.29 -23.71 17.44
C LEU A 219 -18.70 -23.87 15.97
N LEU A 220 -17.77 -24.27 15.09
CA LEU A 220 -17.97 -24.35 13.64
C LEU A 220 -17.96 -25.79 13.11
N LYS A 221 -17.79 -26.80 13.96
CA LYS A 221 -17.76 -28.21 13.53
C LYS A 221 -19.08 -28.72 12.91
N ASP A 222 -20.19 -28.09 13.26
CA ASP A 222 -21.54 -28.35 12.73
C ASP A 222 -21.95 -27.31 11.67
N ASP A 223 -21.00 -26.59 11.05
CA ASP A 223 -21.31 -25.53 10.08
C ASP A 223 -22.18 -26.06 8.93
N ALA A 224 -23.19 -25.29 8.51
CA ALA A 224 -24.09 -25.70 7.43
C ALA A 224 -23.38 -25.91 6.08
N ASP A 225 -22.25 -25.23 5.86
CA ASP A 225 -21.46 -25.35 4.65
C ASP A 225 -20.41 -26.46 4.79
N SER A 226 -20.53 -27.49 3.96
CA SER A 226 -19.62 -28.64 4.01
C SER A 226 -18.17 -28.29 3.70
N ASP A 227 -17.89 -27.22 2.95
CA ASP A 227 -16.51 -26.81 2.71
C ASP A 227 -15.86 -26.23 3.97
N VAL A 228 -16.64 -25.61 4.86
CA VAL A 228 -16.16 -25.17 6.18
C VAL A 228 -15.80 -26.39 7.02
N ARG A 229 -16.73 -27.34 7.15
CA ARG A 229 -16.50 -28.59 7.90
C ARG A 229 -15.33 -29.40 7.35
N MET A 230 -15.23 -29.52 6.02
CA MET A 230 -14.11 -30.18 5.35
C MET A 230 -12.78 -29.47 5.63
N LYS A 231 -12.76 -28.13 5.59
CA LYS A 231 -11.54 -27.35 5.90
C LYS A 231 -11.12 -27.53 7.36
N ILE A 232 -12.07 -27.58 8.30
CA ILE A 232 -11.79 -27.93 9.69
C ILE A 232 -11.12 -29.30 9.75
N LEU A 233 -11.70 -30.35 9.17
CA LEU A 233 -11.11 -31.69 9.21
C LEU A 233 -9.70 -31.77 8.59
N VAL A 234 -9.44 -30.97 7.56
CA VAL A 234 -8.12 -30.90 6.91
C VAL A 234 -7.08 -30.23 7.82
N GLU A 235 -7.42 -29.13 8.49
CA GLU A 235 -6.51 -28.37 9.36
C GLU A 235 -6.43 -28.94 10.79
N HIS A 236 -7.47 -29.65 11.22
CA HIS A 236 -7.66 -30.23 12.55
C HIS A 236 -7.98 -31.73 12.46
N PRO A 237 -7.00 -32.59 12.08
CA PRO A 237 -7.22 -34.03 11.92
C PRO A 237 -7.71 -34.74 13.18
N GLU A 238 -7.50 -34.17 14.37
CA GLU A 238 -8.06 -34.65 15.63
C GLU A 238 -9.59 -34.72 15.62
N MET A 239 -10.26 -33.94 14.77
CA MET A 239 -11.71 -33.95 14.58
C MET A 239 -12.20 -35.15 13.75
N ALA A 240 -11.31 -35.98 13.19
CA ALA A 240 -11.69 -37.08 12.31
C ALA A 240 -12.68 -38.05 12.96
N GLN A 241 -12.53 -38.36 14.25
CA GLN A 241 -13.46 -39.26 14.96
C GLN A 241 -14.89 -38.69 14.99
N TYR A 242 -15.02 -37.37 15.14
CA TYR A 242 -16.31 -36.68 15.15
C TYR A 242 -16.96 -36.70 13.76
N TYR A 243 -16.18 -36.47 12.71
CA TYR A 243 -16.67 -36.37 11.32
C TYR A 243 -16.94 -37.71 10.61
N LEU A 244 -16.77 -38.87 11.27
CA LEU A 244 -17.10 -40.18 10.69
C LEU A 244 -18.58 -40.32 10.30
N ASN A 245 -19.46 -39.57 10.95
CA ASN A 245 -20.90 -39.58 10.71
C ASN A 245 -21.40 -38.29 10.04
N ASP A 246 -20.51 -37.47 9.45
CA ASP A 246 -20.93 -36.27 8.72
C ASP A 246 -21.90 -36.66 7.58
N GLU A 247 -22.90 -35.82 7.30
CA GLU A 247 -23.83 -36.02 6.19
C GLU A 247 -23.13 -36.08 4.82
N ASN A 248 -22.01 -35.37 4.66
CA ASN A 248 -21.23 -35.30 3.43
C ASN A 248 -20.26 -36.50 3.32
N GLU A 249 -20.42 -37.29 2.26
CA GLU A 249 -19.61 -38.50 2.02
C GLU A 249 -18.11 -38.21 1.89
N CYS A 250 -17.72 -37.10 1.25
CA CYS A 250 -16.32 -36.73 1.10
C CYS A 250 -15.66 -36.47 2.45
N ILE A 251 -16.36 -35.80 3.37
CA ILE A 251 -15.88 -35.56 4.73
C ILE A 251 -15.68 -36.89 5.47
N ARG A 252 -16.66 -37.80 5.40
CA ARG A 252 -16.54 -39.14 6.01
C ARG A 252 -15.32 -39.91 5.48
N ASN A 253 -15.08 -39.87 4.16
CA ASN A 253 -13.94 -40.54 3.54
C ASN A 253 -12.61 -39.95 4.00
N ILE A 254 -12.49 -38.62 4.04
CA ILE A 254 -11.29 -37.95 4.58
C ILE A 254 -11.07 -38.32 6.05
N ALA A 255 -12.14 -38.35 6.86
CA ALA A 255 -12.05 -38.70 8.27
C ALA A 255 -11.52 -40.13 8.48
N LEU A 256 -12.03 -41.09 7.70
CA LEU A 256 -11.54 -42.47 7.70
C LEU A 256 -10.06 -42.55 7.31
N GLU A 257 -9.62 -41.79 6.32
CA GLU A 257 -8.20 -41.72 5.93
C GLU A 257 -7.32 -41.15 7.04
N LYS A 258 -7.72 -40.02 7.65
CA LYS A 258 -6.97 -39.41 8.76
C LYS A 258 -6.81 -40.36 9.94
N LEU A 259 -7.82 -41.17 10.27
CA LEU A 259 -7.72 -42.18 11.34
C LEU A 259 -6.86 -43.39 10.97
N LYS A 260 -6.79 -43.76 9.69
CA LYS A 260 -5.95 -44.87 9.20
C LYS A 260 -4.47 -44.52 9.18
N TYR A 261 -4.14 -43.28 8.80
CA TYR A 261 -2.76 -42.84 8.55
C TYR A 261 -2.21 -41.86 9.61
N GLY A 262 -3.02 -41.42 10.58
CA GLY A 262 -2.62 -40.55 11.69
C GLY A 262 -2.09 -41.26 12.94
N LYS A 263 -1.62 -42.51 12.80
CA LYS A 263 -0.93 -43.28 13.86
C LYS A 263 0.57 -43.34 13.60
#